data_AF-A0A3M1SW32-F1
#
_entry.id   AF-A0A3M1SW32-F1
#
_cell.length_a   1.000
_cell.length_b   1.000
_cell.length_c   1.000
_cell.angle_alpha   90.00
_cell.angle_beta   90.00
_cell.angle_gamma   90.00
#
_symmetry.space_group_name_H-M   'P 1'
#
loop_
_entity.id
_entity.type
_entity.pdbx_description
1 polymer ?
#
loop_
_entity_poly.entity_id
_entity_poly.type
_entity_poly.pdbx_seq_one_letter_code
_entity_poly.pdbx_strand_id
1 'polypeptide(L)'
;MSEEAQPATVEDLTISREGDDRMAPRRELRKKVVTSGSWATVLYEYDELKRSKKGEEWVRKYSLVRYRKLKGSYRFQKEFALSSRDHVAIVRDTFAEWLAADGEDAGGEG
;
A
#
# COMPACT_ATOMS: atom_id res chain seq x y z
N MET A 1 -4.05 18.65 24.89
CA MET A 1 -4.76 17.77 23.94
C MET A 1 -4.27 18.19 22.57
N SER A 2 -3.51 17.34 21.88
CA SER A 2 -2.94 17.68 20.57
C SER A 2 -4.08 17.67 19.55
N GLU A 3 -4.25 18.77 18.83
CA GLU A 3 -5.16 18.84 17.69
C GLU A 3 -4.47 18.13 16.52
N GLU A 4 -4.68 16.82 16.42
CA GLU A 4 -4.02 15.97 15.42
C GLU A 4 -4.62 16.20 14.03
N ALA A 5 -3.75 16.57 13.08
CA ALA A 5 -4.14 16.83 11.71
C ALA A 5 -4.52 15.52 11.00
N GLN A 6 -5.80 15.34 10.67
CA GLN A 6 -6.19 14.27 9.77
C GLN A 6 -5.63 14.53 8.36
N PRO A 7 -5.12 13.51 7.65
CA PRO A 7 -4.46 13.71 6.36
C PRO A 7 -5.44 14.31 5.34
N ALA A 8 -5.19 15.55 4.93
CA ALA A 8 -6.03 16.27 3.98
C ALA A 8 -5.58 16.05 2.53
N THR A 9 -4.29 15.74 2.34
CA THR A 9 -3.67 15.44 1.05
C THR A 9 -3.24 13.96 0.97
N VAL A 10 -2.96 13.48 -0.24
CA VAL A 10 -2.51 12.08 -0.42
C VAL A 10 -1.05 11.91 0.02
N GLU A 11 -0.30 13.01 0.05
CA GLU A 11 1.08 13.10 0.47
C GLU A 11 1.22 12.93 1.99
N ASP A 12 0.20 13.32 2.76
CA ASP A 12 0.14 13.15 4.22
C ASP A 12 -0.13 11.69 4.64
N LEU A 13 -0.52 10.84 3.69
CA LEU A 13 -0.82 9.44 3.99
C LEU A 13 0.46 8.66 4.28
N THR A 14 0.40 7.84 5.33
CA THR A 14 1.45 6.91 5.73
C THR A 14 0.89 5.51 5.96
N ILE A 15 1.76 4.50 5.87
CA ILE A 15 1.44 3.10 6.21
C ILE A 15 1.21 2.88 7.71
N SER A 16 1.76 3.76 8.56
CA SER A 16 1.54 3.75 10.00
C SER A 16 0.25 4.49 10.34
N ARG A 17 -0.75 3.79 10.88
CA ARG A 17 -2.02 4.40 11.29
C ARG A 17 -1.95 4.74 12.76
N GLU A 18 -1.85 6.02 13.09
CA GLU A 18 -1.91 6.47 14.48
C GLU A 18 -3.28 6.11 15.10
N GLY A 19 -3.25 5.62 16.34
CA GLY A 19 -4.44 5.17 17.07
C GLY A 19 -4.85 3.71 16.85
N ASP A 20 -4.15 2.95 16.01
CA ASP A 20 -4.33 1.49 15.86
C ASP A 20 -3.32 0.74 16.75
N ASP A 21 -3.63 0.61 18.04
CA ASP A 21 -2.79 -0.04 19.06
C ASP A 21 -2.55 -1.53 18.79
N ARG A 22 -3.36 -2.14 17.92
CA ARG A 22 -3.24 -3.53 17.48
C ARG A 22 -2.24 -3.69 16.34
N MET A 23 -1.80 -2.60 15.72
CA MET A 23 -0.87 -2.67 14.60
C MET A 23 0.57 -2.81 15.10
N ALA A 24 1.29 -3.76 14.53
CA ALA A 24 2.72 -3.89 14.78
C ALA A 24 3.45 -2.60 14.33
N PRO A 25 4.54 -2.20 15.00
CA PRO A 25 5.37 -1.08 14.56
C PRO A 25 5.80 -1.23 13.09
N ARG A 26 5.66 -0.16 12.31
CA ARG A 26 6.04 -0.10 10.89
C ARG A 26 7.00 1.05 10.65
N ARG A 27 8.02 0.81 9.80
CA ARG A 27 8.94 1.83 9.30
C ARG A 27 8.74 1.98 7.80
N GLU A 28 8.16 3.09 7.38
CA GLU A 28 7.97 3.40 5.97
C GLU A 28 9.34 3.61 5.30
N LEU A 29 9.54 2.99 4.14
CA LEU A 29 10.78 3.10 3.36
C LEU A 29 10.54 3.81 2.04
N ARG A 30 9.43 3.48 1.37
CA ARG A 30 9.01 4.14 0.14
C ARG A 30 7.50 4.25 0.08
N LYS A 31 7.05 5.28 -0.63
CA LYS A 31 5.66 5.55 -0.92
C LYS A 31 5.50 5.93 -2.38
N LYS A 32 4.44 5.43 -3.01
CA LYS A 32 4.03 5.85 -4.35
C LYS A 32 2.52 6.03 -4.38
N VAL A 33 2.09 7.24 -4.70
CA VAL A 33 0.68 7.51 -5.03
C VAL A 33 0.41 6.95 -6.42
N VAL A 34 -0.54 6.02 -6.51
CA VAL A 34 -1.00 5.40 -7.77
C VAL A 34 -2.19 6.18 -8.33
N THR A 35 -3.14 6.53 -7.47
CA THR A 35 -4.30 7.37 -7.81
C THR A 35 -4.57 8.37 -6.69
N SER A 36 -5.10 9.53 -7.05
CA SER A 36 -5.45 10.63 -6.15
C SER A 36 -6.89 11.12 -6.39
N GLY A 37 -7.44 11.92 -5.48
CA GLY A 37 -8.79 12.48 -5.57
C GLY A 37 -9.72 11.92 -4.49
N SER A 38 -11.03 11.88 -4.73
CA SER A 38 -11.99 11.37 -3.73
C SER A 38 -11.71 9.92 -3.32
N TRP A 39 -11.11 9.13 -4.22
CA TRP A 39 -10.54 7.83 -3.93
C TRP A 39 -9.05 7.89 -4.25
N ALA A 40 -8.22 7.54 -3.28
CA ALA A 40 -6.77 7.49 -3.45
C ALA A 40 -6.27 6.07 -3.22
N THR A 41 -5.26 5.69 -3.98
CA THR A 41 -4.58 4.39 -3.82
C THR A 41 -3.09 4.65 -3.72
N VAL A 42 -2.47 4.12 -2.67
CA VAL A 42 -1.07 4.36 -2.33
C VAL A 42 -0.38 3.02 -2.12
N LEU A 43 0.79 2.87 -2.73
CA LEU A 43 1.71 1.75 -2.51
C LEU A 43 2.75 2.15 -1.48
N TYR A 44 3.06 1.22 -0.58
CA TYR A 44 4.09 1.37 0.44
C TYR A 44 5.06 0.19 0.38
N GLU A 45 6.35 0.49 0.53
CA GLU A 45 7.38 -0.46 0.96
C GLU A 45 7.78 -0.09 2.39
N TYR A 46 7.77 -1.05 3.31
CA TYR A 46 7.98 -0.78 4.72
C TYR A 46 8.59 -2.00 5.43
N ASP A 47 9.24 -1.78 6.57
CA ASP A 47 9.57 -2.87 7.49
C ASP A 47 8.51 -2.94 8.59
N GLU A 48 8.05 -4.14 8.95
CA GLU A 48 7.14 -4.38 10.07
C GLU A 48 7.85 -5.20 11.16
N LEU A 49 7.69 -4.79 12.41
CA LEU A 49 8.26 -5.50 13.55
C LEU A 49 7.46 -6.77 13.83
N LYS A 50 8.05 -7.93 13.54
CA LYS A 50 7.50 -9.24 13.86
C LYS A 50 8.03 -9.69 15.21
N ARG A 51 7.12 -9.89 16.16
CA ARG A 51 7.44 -10.49 17.47
C ARG A 51 7.28 -12.00 17.41
N SER A 52 8.28 -12.72 17.89
CA SER A 52 8.25 -14.18 18.00
C SER A 52 8.85 -14.64 19.33
N LYS A 53 8.72 -15.94 19.64
CA LYS A 53 9.40 -16.53 20.81
C LYS A 53 10.92 -16.37 20.78
N LYS A 54 11.52 -16.17 19.60
CA LYS A 54 12.97 -16.02 19.40
C LYS A 54 13.46 -14.58 19.48
N GLY A 55 12.55 -13.61 19.67
CA GLY A 55 12.85 -12.19 19.67
C GLY A 55 12.05 -11.40 18.66
N GLU A 56 12.45 -10.14 18.46
CA GLU A 56 11.84 -9.20 17.52
C GLU A 56 12.67 -9.10 16.24
N GLU A 57 12.01 -9.11 15.08
CA GLU A 57 12.66 -9.05 13.78
C GLU A 57 11.93 -8.03 12.89
N TRP A 58 12.67 -7.16 12.20
CA TRP A 58 12.11 -6.28 11.19
C TRP A 58 12.01 -7.02 9.85
N VAL A 59 10.78 -7.20 9.36
CA VAL A 59 10.51 -7.94 8.12
C VAL A 59 10.05 -6.98 7.03
N ARG A 60 10.67 -7.06 5.85
CA ARG A 60 10.28 -6.27 4.68
C ARG A 60 8.91 -6.68 4.15
N LYS A 61 8.00 -5.71 3.99
CA LYS A 61 6.65 -5.89 3.47
C LYS A 61 6.28 -4.80 2.46
N TYR A 62 5.21 -5.06 1.74
CA TYR A 62 4.65 -4.18 0.72
C TYR A 62 3.14 -4.13 0.90
N SER A 63 2.52 -2.96 0.72
CA SER A 63 1.06 -2.84 0.80
C SER A 63 0.53 -1.91 -0.27
N LEU A 64 -0.60 -2.30 -0.87
CA LEU A 64 -1.48 -1.42 -1.63
C LEU A 64 -2.63 -1.02 -0.73
N VAL A 65 -2.78 0.27 -0.44
CA VAL A 65 -3.80 0.78 0.46
C VAL A 65 -4.73 1.72 -0.28
N ARG A 66 -6.03 1.52 -0.11
CA ARG A 66 -7.07 2.39 -0.63
C ARG A 66 -7.64 3.28 0.47
N TYR A 67 -7.80 4.55 0.13
CA TYR A 67 -8.35 5.58 0.99
C TYR A 67 -9.53 6.26 0.29
N ARG A 68 -10.44 6.81 1.09
CA ARG A 68 -11.54 7.64 0.61
C ARG A 68 -11.55 8.97 1.34
N LYS A 69 -11.62 10.08 0.58
CA LYS A 69 -11.73 11.41 1.15
C LYS A 69 -13.16 11.65 1.62
N LEU A 70 -13.32 12.00 2.89
CA LEU A 70 -14.58 12.25 3.58
C LEU A 70 -14.46 13.53 4.38
N LYS A 71 -15.34 14.51 4.11
CA LYS A 71 -15.37 15.80 4.83
C LYS A 71 -13.98 16.47 4.89
N GLY A 72 -13.20 16.37 3.81
CA GLY A 72 -11.88 16.99 3.72
C GLY A 72 -10.69 16.13 4.16
N SER A 73 -10.90 14.98 4.81
CA SER A 73 -9.81 14.10 5.25
C SER A 73 -9.87 12.71 4.62
N TYR A 74 -8.72 12.10 4.35
CA TYR A 74 -8.65 10.73 3.89
C TYR A 74 -8.86 9.74 5.03
N ARG A 75 -9.69 8.73 4.76
CA ARG A 75 -9.89 7.60 5.66
C ARG A 75 -9.48 6.31 4.99
N PHE A 76 -8.78 5.47 5.75
CA PHE A 76 -8.48 4.09 5.38
C PHE A 76 -9.75 3.36 4.95
N GLN A 77 -9.67 2.57 3.87
CA GLN A 77 -10.76 1.70 3.43
C GLN A 77 -10.33 0.24 3.43
N LYS A 78 -9.28 -0.10 2.68
CA LYS A 78 -8.79 -1.47 2.55
C LYS A 78 -7.28 -1.49 2.31
N GLU A 79 -6.64 -2.54 2.80
CA GLU A 79 -5.24 -2.85 2.57
C GLU A 79 -5.15 -4.21 1.89
N PHE A 80 -4.29 -4.31 0.89
CA PHE A 80 -3.82 -5.56 0.33
C PHE A 80 -2.33 -5.67 0.62
N ALA A 81 -1.98 -6.56 1.56
CA ALA A 81 -0.62 -6.73 2.04
C ALA A 81 0.09 -7.88 1.28
N LEU A 82 1.34 -7.63 0.91
CA LEU A 82 2.25 -8.55 0.24
C LEU A 82 3.46 -8.78 1.16
N SER A 83 3.63 -10.03 1.57
CA SER A 83 4.50 -10.43 2.68
C SER A 83 5.98 -10.55 2.33
N SER A 84 6.36 -10.55 1.05
CA SER A 84 7.74 -10.73 0.61
C SER A 84 7.98 -10.11 -0.78
N ARG A 85 9.26 -9.95 -1.12
CA ARG A 85 9.68 -9.55 -2.47
C ARG A 85 9.24 -10.55 -3.54
N ASP A 86 9.32 -11.84 -3.24
CA ASP A 86 8.94 -12.89 -4.18
C ASP A 86 7.45 -12.83 -4.53
N HIS A 87 6.58 -12.57 -3.53
CA HIS A 87 5.15 -12.41 -3.78
C HIS A 87 4.88 -11.17 -4.67
N VAL A 88 5.60 -10.06 -4.45
CA VAL A 88 5.50 -8.88 -5.33
C VAL A 88 5.97 -9.19 -6.75
N ALA A 89 7.08 -9.93 -6.90
CA ALA A 89 7.63 -10.30 -8.20
C ALA A 89 6.63 -11.16 -8.99
N ILE A 90 6.06 -12.19 -8.35
CA ILE A 90 5.02 -13.03 -8.96
C ILE A 90 3.84 -12.18 -9.44
N VAL A 91 3.29 -11.32 -8.57
CA VAL A 91 2.15 -10.46 -8.93
C VAL A 91 2.49 -9.54 -10.11
N ARG A 92 3.69 -8.93 -10.11
CA ARG A 92 4.16 -8.08 -11.21
C ARG A 92 4.23 -8.87 -12.51
N ASP A 93 4.89 -10.02 -12.50
CA ASP A 93 5.16 -10.81 -13.69
C ASP A 93 3.85 -11.36 -14.29
N THR A 94 2.91 -11.82 -13.45
CA THR A 94 1.58 -12.26 -13.89
C THR A 94 0.78 -11.13 -14.56
N PHE A 95 0.76 -9.92 -13.99
CA PHE A 95 0.08 -8.80 -14.65
C PHE A 95 0.78 -8.37 -15.95
N ALA A 96 2.11 -8.40 -15.99
CA ALA A 96 2.87 -8.07 -17.19
C ALA A 96 2.60 -9.07 -18.33
N GLU A 97 2.51 -10.36 -18.01
CA GLU A 97 2.14 -11.42 -18.94
C GLU A 97 0.73 -11.19 -19.53
N TRP A 98 -0.28 -10.93 -18.68
CA TRP A 98 -1.65 -10.70 -19.16
C TRP A 98 -1.75 -9.45 -20.04
N LEU A 99 -1.08 -8.35 -19.67
CA LEU A 99 -1.07 -7.13 -20.47
C LEU A 99 -0.36 -7.30 -21.82
N ALA A 100 0.63 -8.20 -21.89
CA ALA A 100 1.29 -8.53 -23.15
C ALA A 100 0.35 -9.37 -24.05
N ALA A 101 -0.33 -10.37 -23.49
CA ALA A 101 -1.30 -11.19 -24.23
C ALA A 101 -2.48 -10.37 -24.76
N ASP A 102 -3.07 -9.50 -23.92
CA ASP A 102 -4.16 -8.61 -24.31
C ASP A 102 -3.74 -7.59 -25.40
N GLY A 103 -2.44 -7.27 -25.47
CA GLY A 103 -1.86 -6.40 -26.50
C GLY A 103 -1.66 -7.07 -27.86
N GLU A 104 -1.51 -8.40 -27.91
CA GLU A 104 -1.39 -9.17 -29.15
C GLU A 104 -2.76 -9.41 -29.81
N ASP A 105 -3.83 -9.52 -29.04
CA ASP A 105 -5.20 -9.68 -29.56
C ASP A 105 -5.79 -8.40 -30.19
N ALA A 106 -5.17 -7.23 -29.98
CA ALA A 106 -5.60 -5.95 -30.55
C ALA A 106 -5.02 -5.64 -31.95
N GLY A 107 -4.16 -6.52 -32.49
CA GLY A 107 -3.46 -6.32 -33.78
C GLY A 107 -4.09 -7.03 -34.99
N GLY A 108 -5.24 -7.68 -34.82
CA GLY A 108 -5.86 -8.54 -35.82
C GLY A 108 -7.15 -7.99 -36.43
N GLU A 109 -7.17 -6.74 -36.90
CA GLU A 109 -8.15 -6.26 -37.89
C GLU A 109 -7.65 -4.95 -38.52
N GLY A 110 -7.11 -5.07 -39.73
CA GLY A 110 -6.64 -3.99 -40.59
C GLY A 110 -6.27 -4.50 -41.97
#